data_AF-A0A2N5UUV8-F1
#
_entry.id   AF-A0A2N5UUV8-F1
#
_cell.length_a   1.000
_cell.length_b   1.000
_cell.length_c   1.000
_cell.angle_alpha   90.00
_cell.angle_beta   90.00
_cell.angle_gamma   90.00
#
_symmetry.space_group_name_H-M   'P 1'
#
loop_
_entity.id
_entity.type
_entity.pdbx_description
1 polymer ?
#
loop_
_entity_poly.entity_id
_entity_poly.type
_entity_poly.pdbx_seq_one_letter_code
_entity_poly.pdbx_strand_id
1 'polypeptide(L)'
;MATLDQRQKRQTYWHSGRMSPALQRARLPFRAKNILMGAGILTFTFGVYGYSIAAVKQDDFSDIPAPSMDKILQMNREKEEERQQKKDEDDKQKNAASATSVTLPPLGLLGSTGASWVRGKNQSRQIVPGAPPIDRIGRIDDRQVSEQDGKLV
;
A
#
# COMPACT_ATOMS: atom_id res chain seq x y z
N MET A 1 53.53 -3.06 23.12
CA MET A 1 52.10 -2.93 22.79
C MET A 1 51.69 -4.18 22.02
N ALA A 2 50.82 -5.03 22.57
CA ALA A 2 50.38 -6.24 21.89
C ALA A 2 49.44 -5.87 20.73
N THR A 3 49.81 -6.23 19.50
CA THR A 3 48.95 -6.06 18.33
C THR A 3 47.90 -7.17 18.34
N LEU A 4 46.62 -6.81 18.36
CA LEU A 4 45.53 -7.78 18.27
C LEU A 4 45.60 -8.52 16.92
N ASP A 5 45.47 -9.85 16.97
CA ASP A 5 45.44 -10.71 15.79
C ASP A 5 44.27 -10.34 14.85
N GLN A 6 44.47 -10.48 13.54
CA GLN A 6 43.49 -10.10 12.51
C GLN A 6 42.18 -10.90 12.64
N ARG A 7 42.24 -12.15 13.12
CA ARG A 7 41.03 -12.95 13.39
C ARG A 7 40.21 -12.37 14.53
N GLN A 8 40.85 -11.92 15.61
CA GLN A 8 40.17 -11.31 16.75
C GLN A 8 39.50 -9.99 16.35
N LYS A 9 40.16 -9.16 15.52
CA LYS A 9 39.55 -7.94 14.98
C LYS A 9 38.29 -8.24 14.17
N ARG A 10 38.33 -9.27 13.30
CA ARG A 10 37.17 -9.69 12.48
C ARG A 10 35.98 -10.16 13.32
N GLN A 11 36.23 -10.84 14.43
CA GLN A 11 35.16 -11.27 15.36
C GLN A 11 34.43 -10.08 16.01
N THR A 12 35.10 -8.95 16.21
CA THR A 12 34.49 -7.73 16.79
C THR A 12 33.50 -7.03 15.84
N TYR A 13 33.71 -7.14 14.52
CA TYR A 13 32.84 -6.51 13.52
C TYR A 13 31.55 -7.30 13.26
N TRP A 14 31.62 -8.62 13.39
CA TRP A 14 30.49 -9.54 13.17
C TRP A 14 30.47 -10.56 14.30
N HIS A 15 29.62 -10.32 15.29
CA HIS A 15 29.33 -11.30 16.33
C HIS A 15 27.82 -11.39 16.48
N SER A 16 27.30 -12.62 16.33
CA SER A 16 25.94 -13.00 16.72
C SER A 16 24.79 -12.18 16.10
N GLY A 17 24.95 -11.63 14.88
CA GLY A 17 23.90 -10.82 14.22
C GLY A 17 23.57 -9.49 14.91
N ARG A 18 24.36 -9.08 15.91
CA ARG A 18 24.20 -7.79 16.61
C ARG A 18 25.13 -6.75 16.00
N MET A 19 24.76 -5.48 16.12
CA MET A 19 25.61 -4.39 15.65
C MET A 19 26.90 -4.31 16.46
N SER A 20 28.01 -4.13 15.74
CA SER A 20 29.34 -3.96 16.34
C SER A 20 29.38 -2.74 17.27
N PRO A 21 30.22 -2.77 18.32
CA PRO A 21 30.32 -1.67 19.29
C PRO A 21 30.75 -0.34 18.65
N ALA A 22 31.57 -0.39 17.59
CA ALA A 22 31.95 0.79 16.82
C ALA A 22 30.73 1.46 16.16
N LEU A 23 29.84 0.67 15.59
CA LEU A 23 28.65 1.14 14.91
C LEU A 23 27.59 1.67 15.89
N GLN A 24 27.49 1.09 17.09
CA GLN A 24 26.60 1.61 18.15
C GLN A 24 27.03 3.01 18.58
N ARG A 25 28.34 3.24 18.78
CA ARG A 25 28.88 4.54 19.16
C ARG A 25 28.62 5.61 18.10
N ALA A 26 28.76 5.25 16.84
CA ALA A 26 28.50 6.16 15.72
C ALA A 26 27.04 6.65 15.66
N ARG A 27 26.08 5.88 16.19
CA ARG A 27 24.65 6.25 16.21
C ARG A 27 24.20 6.97 17.47
N LEU A 28 24.96 6.89 18.57
CA LEU A 28 24.65 7.59 19.82
C LEU A 28 24.24 9.06 19.62
N PRO A 29 24.97 9.89 18.85
CA PRO A 29 24.63 11.32 18.75
C PRO A 29 23.33 11.59 17.98
N PHE A 30 22.92 10.68 17.08
CA PHE A 30 21.71 10.87 16.27
C PHE A 30 20.44 10.39 16.96
N ARG A 31 20.56 9.50 17.95
CA ARG A 31 19.40 8.98 18.69
C ARG A 31 18.61 10.09 19.38
N ALA A 32 19.29 10.94 20.13
CA ALA A 32 18.65 12.05 20.84
C ALA A 32 18.00 13.05 19.86
N LYS A 33 18.72 13.41 18.79
CA LYS A 33 18.23 14.36 17.77
C LYS A 33 17.00 13.83 17.02
N ASN A 34 17.02 12.54 16.65
CA ASN A 34 15.92 11.91 15.93
C ASN A 34 14.69 11.72 16.83
N ILE A 35 14.89 11.37 18.11
CA ILE A 35 13.79 11.27 19.08
C ILE A 35 13.17 12.65 19.29
N LEU A 36 13.98 13.70 19.45
CA LEU A 36 13.48 15.06 19.63
C LEU A 36 12.69 15.53 18.41
N MET A 37 13.20 15.29 17.20
CA MET A 37 12.49 15.62 15.96
C MET A 37 11.18 14.84 15.84
N GLY A 38 11.20 13.54 16.12
CA GLY A 38 10.01 12.70 16.11
C GLY A 38 8.97 13.16 17.13
N ALA A 39 9.40 13.50 18.35
CA ALA A 39 8.53 14.03 19.40
C ALA A 39 7.95 15.40 19.03
N GLY A 40 8.71 16.26 18.35
CA GLY A 40 8.22 17.54 17.85
C GLY A 40 7.11 17.37 16.83
N ILE A 41 7.32 16.49 15.85
CA ILE A 41 6.29 16.18 14.83
C ILE A 41 5.06 15.57 15.48
N LEU A 42 5.24 14.60 16.39
CA LEU A 42 4.14 13.94 17.08
C LEU A 42 3.33 14.95 17.91
N THR A 43 4.00 15.75 18.74
CA THR A 43 3.35 16.81 19.54
C THR A 43 2.59 17.80 18.65
N PHE A 44 3.18 18.21 17.52
CA PHE A 44 2.52 19.11 16.57
C PHE A 44 1.25 18.49 15.98
N THR A 45 1.33 17.26 15.46
CA THR A 45 0.19 16.57 14.86
C THR A 45 -0.93 16.34 15.86
N PHE A 46 -0.60 15.85 17.06
CA PHE A 46 -1.60 15.66 18.12
C PHE A 46 -2.18 16.98 18.63
N GLY A 47 -1.37 18.05 18.67
CA GLY A 47 -1.84 19.39 19.01
C GLY A 47 -2.87 19.91 18.02
N VAL A 48 -2.60 19.79 16.71
CA VAL A 48 -3.55 20.16 15.66
C VAL A 48 -4.82 19.31 15.74
N TYR A 49 -4.70 17.99 15.94
CA TYR A 49 -5.84 17.09 16.09
C TYR A 49 -6.69 17.44 17.32
N GLY A 50 -6.08 17.63 18.49
CA GLY A 50 -6.79 18.03 19.70
C GLY A 50 -7.46 19.39 19.55
N TYR A 51 -6.79 20.35 18.93
CA TYR A 51 -7.37 21.65 18.61
C TYR A 51 -8.57 21.51 17.68
N SER A 52 -8.52 20.62 16.68
CA SER A 52 -9.65 20.42 15.76
C SER A 52 -10.91 19.97 16.49
N ILE A 53 -10.80 19.09 17.48
CA ILE A 53 -11.96 18.64 18.27
C ILE A 53 -12.47 19.76 19.17
N ALA A 54 -11.57 20.49 19.83
CA ALA A 54 -11.95 21.55 20.77
C ALA A 54 -12.50 22.80 20.08
N ALA A 55 -12.02 23.11 18.88
CA ALA A 55 -12.44 24.28 18.10
C ALA A 55 -13.81 24.05 17.43
N VAL A 56 -14.16 22.80 17.14
CA VAL A 56 -15.50 22.45 16.64
C VAL A 56 -16.48 22.53 17.80
N LYS A 57 -17.14 23.67 17.93
CA LYS A 57 -18.32 23.79 18.79
C LYS A 57 -19.39 22.86 18.24
N GLN A 58 -19.87 21.96 19.09
CA GLN A 58 -21.03 21.12 18.77
C GLN A 58 -22.24 22.06 18.66
N ASP A 59 -22.92 22.01 17.51
CA ASP A 59 -24.10 22.83 17.25
C ASP A 59 -25.25 22.43 18.20
N ASP A 60 -26.07 23.40 18.58
CA ASP A 60 -27.19 23.17 19.51
C ASP A 60 -28.42 22.70 18.71
N PHE A 61 -28.67 21.40 18.70
CA PHE A 61 -29.80 20.80 17.99
C PHE A 61 -31.10 20.78 18.80
N SER A 62 -31.25 21.64 19.80
CA SER A 62 -32.45 21.70 20.65
C SER A 62 -33.71 22.18 19.92
N ASP A 63 -33.56 22.86 18.79
CA ASP A 63 -34.65 23.32 17.92
C ASP A 63 -35.17 22.23 16.96
N ILE A 64 -34.40 21.16 16.75
CA ILE A 64 -34.78 20.06 15.87
C ILE A 64 -35.44 18.94 16.69
N PRO A 65 -36.73 18.63 16.45
CA PRO A 65 -37.37 17.49 17.11
C PRO A 65 -36.71 16.18 16.64
N ALA A 66 -36.04 15.49 17.56
CA ALA A 66 -35.46 14.19 17.29
C ALA A 66 -36.58 13.18 16.96
N PRO A 67 -36.45 12.37 15.89
CA PRO A 67 -37.41 11.34 15.59
C PRO A 67 -37.40 10.27 16.70
N SER A 68 -38.58 9.81 17.10
CA SER A 68 -38.69 8.67 18.01
C SER A 68 -38.08 7.42 17.38
N MET A 69 -37.55 6.52 18.22
CA MET A 69 -36.93 5.27 17.76
C MET A 69 -37.89 4.45 16.88
N ASP A 70 -39.19 4.46 17.19
CA ASP A 70 -40.20 3.76 16.40
C ASP A 70 -40.32 4.32 14.98
N LYS A 71 -40.24 5.65 14.83
CA LYS A 71 -40.29 6.31 13.53
C LYS A 71 -39.02 6.04 12.71
N ILE A 72 -37.86 5.92 13.37
CA ILE A 72 -36.60 5.54 12.73
C ILE A 72 -36.68 4.12 12.19
N LEU A 73 -37.25 3.19 12.98
CA LEU A 73 -37.43 1.79 12.56
C LEU A 73 -38.39 1.67 11.37
N GLN A 74 -39.49 2.44 11.37
CA GLN A 74 -40.43 2.48 10.25
C GLN A 74 -39.77 3.03 8.99
N MET A 75 -39.07 4.17 9.08
CA MET A 75 -38.35 4.73 7.93
C MET A 75 -37.27 3.79 7.38
N ASN A 76 -36.57 3.05 8.24
CA ASN A 76 -35.57 2.08 7.78
C ASN A 76 -36.22 0.90 7.05
N ARG A 77 -37.37 0.42 7.53
CA ARG A 77 -38.14 -0.65 6.89
C ARG A 77 -38.69 -0.21 5.54
N GLU A 78 -39.31 0.96 5.47
CA GLU A 78 -39.81 1.54 4.21
C GLU A 78 -38.69 1.73 3.18
N LYS A 79 -37.52 2.24 3.61
CA LYS A 79 -36.33 2.36 2.74
C LYS A 79 -35.81 1.03 2.22
N GLU A 80 -35.93 -0.05 2.98
CA GLU A 80 -35.53 -1.39 2.54
C GLU A 80 -36.49 -1.94 1.47
N GLU A 81 -37.79 -1.72 1.65
CA GLU A 81 -38.82 -2.11 0.68
C GLU A 81 -38.67 -1.33 -0.63
N GLU A 82 -38.45 -0.01 -0.57
CA GLU A 82 -38.16 0.80 -1.76
C GLU A 82 -36.89 0.36 -2.49
N ARG A 83 -35.85 -0.03 -1.75
CA ARG A 83 -34.60 -0.56 -2.34
C ARG A 83 -34.81 -1.89 -3.03
N GLN A 84 -35.72 -2.72 -2.51
CA GLN A 84 -36.09 -3.99 -3.13
C GLN A 84 -36.92 -3.74 -4.39
N GLN A 85 -37.93 -2.87 -4.32
CA GLN A 85 -38.75 -2.50 -5.47
C GLN A 85 -37.92 -1.91 -6.61
N LYS A 86 -37.00 -0.99 -6.31
CA LYS A 86 -36.08 -0.43 -7.33
C LYS A 86 -35.18 -1.49 -7.95
N LYS A 87 -34.68 -2.45 -7.17
CA LYS A 87 -33.89 -3.57 -7.70
C LYS A 87 -34.74 -4.46 -8.60
N ASP A 88 -35.97 -4.78 -8.20
CA ASP A 88 -36.89 -5.59 -8.98
C ASP A 88 -37.33 -4.87 -10.27
N GLU A 89 -37.50 -3.54 -10.22
CA GLU A 89 -37.75 -2.70 -11.39
C GLU A 89 -36.54 -2.61 -12.31
N ASP A 90 -35.34 -2.42 -11.77
CA ASP A 90 -34.08 -2.44 -12.53
C ASP A 90 -33.86 -3.81 -13.20
N ASP A 91 -34.18 -4.90 -12.49
CA ASP A 91 -34.04 -6.25 -13.01
C ASP A 91 -35.14 -6.56 -14.05
N LYS A 92 -36.36 -6.03 -13.89
CA LYS A 92 -37.40 -6.08 -14.94
C LYS A 92 -37.01 -5.26 -16.17
N GLN A 93 -36.42 -4.08 -16.02
CA GLN A 93 -35.94 -3.27 -17.14
C GLN A 93 -34.76 -3.93 -17.86
N LYS A 94 -33.83 -4.56 -17.13
CA LYS A 94 -32.75 -5.36 -17.72
C LYS A 94 -33.28 -6.59 -18.46
N ASN A 95 -34.28 -7.27 -17.91
CA ASN A 95 -34.90 -8.44 -18.54
C ASN A 95 -35.79 -8.08 -19.75
N ALA A 96 -36.42 -6.90 -19.75
CA ALA A 96 -37.15 -6.37 -20.90
C ALA A 96 -36.22 -5.82 -21.99
N ALA A 97 -35.08 -5.24 -21.62
CA ALA A 97 -34.03 -4.81 -22.55
C ALA A 97 -33.23 -5.99 -23.14
N SER A 98 -33.25 -7.17 -22.51
CA SER A 98 -32.66 -8.40 -23.10
C SER A 98 -33.52 -9.06 -24.19
N ALA A 99 -34.71 -8.53 -24.51
CA ALA A 99 -35.48 -8.93 -25.70
C ALA A 99 -35.08 -8.16 -26.99
N THR A 100 -34.21 -7.15 -26.87
CA THR A 100 -33.60 -6.47 -28.03
C THR A 100 -32.09 -6.49 -27.83
N SER A 101 -31.46 -7.58 -28.27
CA SER A 101 -30.01 -7.73 -28.25
C SER A 101 -29.35 -6.73 -29.19
N VAL A 102 -29.04 -5.53 -28.68
CA VAL A 102 -27.98 -4.70 -29.24
C VAL A 102 -26.77 -4.88 -28.34
N THR A 103 -25.80 -5.65 -28.84
CA THR A 103 -24.47 -5.81 -28.27
C THR A 103 -23.79 -4.45 -28.16
N LEU A 104 -23.76 -3.89 -26.94
CA LEU A 104 -22.88 -2.78 -26.59
C LEU A 104 -21.63 -3.34 -25.87
N PRO A 105 -20.43 -2.84 -26.19
CA PRO A 105 -19.21 -3.27 -25.52
C PRO A 105 -19.24 -2.88 -24.03
N PRO A 106 -18.60 -3.65 -23.14
CA PRO A 106 -18.67 -3.41 -21.71
C PRO A 106 -17.99 -2.09 -21.34
N LEU A 107 -18.81 -1.08 -21.02
CA LEU A 107 -18.35 0.15 -20.39
C LEU A 107 -18.14 -0.15 -18.89
N GLY A 108 -16.98 -0.71 -18.57
CA GLY A 108 -16.58 -1.00 -17.21
C GLY A 108 -16.23 0.28 -16.44
N LEU A 109 -17.11 0.72 -15.55
CA LEU A 109 -16.73 1.59 -14.43
C LEU A 109 -16.68 0.77 -13.13
N LEU A 110 -15.45 0.62 -12.64
CA LEU A 110 -15.02 0.41 -11.27
C LEU A 110 -15.67 -0.72 -10.44
N GLY A 111 -14.94 -1.83 -10.32
CA GLY A 111 -15.13 -2.77 -9.23
C GLY A 111 -14.10 -3.89 -9.23
N SER A 112 -13.11 -3.78 -8.35
CA SER A 112 -12.20 -4.87 -7.92
C SER A 112 -11.19 -5.42 -8.94
N THR A 113 -10.10 -4.68 -9.15
CA THR A 113 -8.78 -5.33 -9.33
C THR A 113 -7.81 -4.68 -8.36
N GLY A 114 -7.67 -5.30 -7.20
CA GLY A 114 -6.58 -5.01 -6.28
C GLY A 114 -5.24 -5.17 -6.99
N ALA A 115 -4.35 -4.21 -6.78
CA ALA A 115 -2.91 -4.41 -6.76
C ALA A 115 -2.25 -5.18 -7.93
N SER A 116 -2.72 -5.02 -9.17
CA SER A 116 -2.10 -5.65 -10.35
C SER A 116 -0.90 -4.86 -10.94
N TRP A 117 -0.57 -3.69 -10.40
CA TRP A 117 0.57 -2.88 -10.86
C TRP A 117 1.93 -3.34 -10.30
N VAL A 118 1.94 -4.37 -9.44
CA VAL A 118 3.16 -4.89 -8.77
C VAL A 118 3.59 -6.26 -9.31
N ARG A 119 3.03 -6.73 -10.44
CA ARG A 119 3.48 -8.00 -11.06
C ARG A 119 4.34 -7.75 -12.29
N GLY A 120 5.64 -7.54 -12.03
CA GLY A 120 6.68 -7.44 -13.04
C GLY A 120 6.81 -8.74 -13.85
N LYS A 121 6.18 -8.75 -15.02
CA LYS A 121 6.34 -9.78 -16.04
C LYS A 121 7.63 -9.49 -16.83
N ASN A 122 8.76 -9.98 -16.32
CA ASN A 122 9.94 -10.42 -17.07
C ASN A 122 10.33 -9.64 -18.34
N GLN A 123 10.43 -8.31 -18.25
CA GLN A 123 11.06 -7.49 -19.27
C GLN A 123 12.54 -7.30 -18.94
N SER A 124 13.42 -7.94 -19.73
CA SER A 124 14.82 -7.54 -19.83
C SER A 124 14.89 -6.07 -20.26
N ARG A 125 15.11 -5.18 -19.29
CA ARG A 125 15.29 -3.75 -19.56
C ARG A 125 16.70 -3.52 -20.09
N GLN A 126 16.86 -3.61 -21.41
CA GLN A 126 18.05 -3.11 -22.10
C GLN A 126 17.85 -1.60 -22.27
N ILE A 127 18.53 -0.80 -21.46
CA ILE A 127 18.42 0.68 -21.52
C ILE A 127 19.39 1.25 -22.56
N VAL A 128 20.34 0.45 -23.04
CA VAL A 128 21.31 0.82 -24.07
C VAL A 128 21.43 -0.32 -25.09
N PRO A 129 21.34 -0.04 -26.40
CA PRO A 129 21.49 -1.07 -27.43
C PRO A 129 22.88 -1.70 -27.39
N GLY A 130 22.95 -3.04 -27.33
CA GLY A 130 24.20 -3.82 -27.34
C GLY A 130 24.81 -4.13 -25.98
N ALA A 131 24.24 -3.64 -24.86
CA ALA A 131 24.71 -4.01 -23.52
C ALA A 131 24.01 -5.27 -23.00
N PRO A 132 24.73 -6.26 -22.43
CA PRO A 132 24.12 -7.44 -21.83
C PRO A 132 23.27 -7.06 -20.60
N PRO A 133 22.18 -7.79 -20.29
CA PRO A 133 21.28 -7.44 -19.19
C PRO A 133 21.99 -7.48 -17.83
N ILE A 134 22.19 -6.31 -17.21
CA ILE A 134 22.98 -6.17 -15.97
C ILE A 134 22.20 -6.66 -14.73
N ASP A 135 20.87 -6.73 -14.83
CA ASP A 135 19.98 -7.05 -13.70
C ASP A 135 19.90 -8.56 -13.34
N ARG A 136 20.60 -9.43 -14.07
CA ARG A 136 20.55 -10.91 -13.85
C ARG A 136 21.81 -11.49 -13.21
N ILE A 137 22.86 -10.68 -13.06
CA ILE A 137 24.16 -11.13 -12.56
C ILE A 137 24.02 -11.69 -11.14
N GLY A 138 24.28 -13.00 -11.00
CA GLY A 138 24.24 -13.74 -9.72
C GLY A 138 22.95 -14.50 -9.44
N ARG A 139 21.98 -14.54 -10.37
CA ARG A 139 20.78 -15.39 -10.26
C ARG A 139 21.00 -16.76 -10.92
N ILE A 140 20.34 -17.78 -10.38
CA ILE A 140 20.52 -19.19 -10.73
C ILE A 140 20.07 -19.50 -12.19
N ASP A 141 19.20 -18.67 -12.76
CA ASP A 141 18.63 -18.88 -14.10
C ASP A 141 19.44 -18.27 -15.27
N ASP A 142 20.62 -17.68 -15.01
CA ASP A 142 21.39 -16.91 -16.02
C ASP A 142 22.13 -17.80 -17.06
N ARG A 143 22.16 -19.12 -16.88
CA ARG A 143 22.94 -20.06 -17.71
C ARG A 143 22.37 -20.39 -19.09
N GLN A 144 21.12 -20.02 -19.39
CA GLN A 144 20.41 -20.54 -20.57
C GLN A 144 20.56 -19.70 -21.84
N VAL A 145 21.21 -18.52 -21.78
CA VAL A 145 21.23 -17.56 -22.91
C VAL A 145 22.47 -17.71 -23.82
N SER A 146 23.50 -18.45 -23.40
CA SER A 146 24.78 -18.51 -24.14
C SER A 146 24.97 -19.72 -25.07
N GLU A 147 23.98 -20.60 -25.23
CA GLU A 147 24.17 -21.90 -25.91
C GLU A 147 23.65 -21.97 -27.36
N GLN A 148 23.22 -20.86 -27.98
CA GLN A 148 22.72 -20.90 -29.37
C GLN A 148 23.62 -20.29 -30.45
N ASP A 149 24.73 -19.62 -30.12
CA ASP A 149 25.63 -19.05 -31.12
C ASP A 149 26.97 -19.81 -31.18
N GLY A 150 26.87 -21.09 -31.52
CA GLY A 150 28.01 -21.92 -31.91
C GLY A 150 28.00 -22.18 -33.42
N LYS A 151 28.63 -21.30 -34.22
CA LYS A 151 29.10 -21.66 -35.56
C LYS A 151 30.55 -21.21 -35.79
N LEU A 152 31.36 -22.25 -35.89
CA LEU A 152 32.74 -22.36 -36.34
C LEU A 152 33.02 -21.61 -37.65
N VAL A 153 34.09 -20.80 -37.69
CA VAL A 153 35.25 -20.87 -38.61
C VAL A 153 36.43 -20.21 -37.91
#